data_AF-A0A7X9AG46-F1
#
_entry.id   AF-A0A7X9AG46-F1
#
_cell.length_a   1.000
_cell.length_b   1.000
_cell.length_c   1.000
_cell.angle_alpha   90.00
_cell.angle_beta   90.00
_cell.angle_gamma   90.00
#
_symmetry.space_group_name_H-M   'P 1'
#
loop_
_entity.id
_entity.type
_entity.pdbx_description
1 polymer ?
#
loop_
_entity_poly.entity_id
_entity_poly.type
_entity_poly.pdbx_seq_one_letter_code
_entity_poly.pdbx_strand_id
1 'polypeptide(L)'
;MLPWWHRLTCRPLWAFLVALATLLLAEQLAGHWGPARETELLAWRNQQRPHLLRPEQAGFKWAGLNDLIPPRREGGPFRILLLGSSGLRGNGSVPFQSIPGHLQRLLNQEGIPVEAINGGVPGSESAQQLQMLQEGLDQLAPDLVVHYGGNNEFFRLLIYKHQNPRWTASAERTRSVLQHLALYRWLADVFQQPSPRLDMAGKHISDLPSTIAREDIPLVQERYERNLVRMGELCRERGVKLVLCAVAVNEVFPPKDPVRIFNMYSRADSREEQQEEVLKESCRRNPDRAQPHHAYGMWLLREGRKQEATTSLARAIELDPLPIRAMPSQNLCVQRAAAASGALFLDVPAGLHRVYGPVLGMEVFLSHVHLHPHANRVVAQDLARLLKSRRLLPEPTGPARAEPDDPLDLEAFTNSEVCAAGLRHQEVEPELADLVLKGHSAFLGEEFDLAIEHYRRALGLAPERAVLWRNLGHALAQAR
;
A
#
# COMPACT_ATOMS: atom_id res chain seq x y z
N MET A 1 -74.35 16.55 -23.73
CA MET A 1 -73.02 16.38 -24.36
C MET A 1 -72.04 17.38 -23.74
N LEU A 2 -70.84 16.90 -23.44
CA LEU A 2 -69.63 17.50 -22.83
C LEU A 2 -69.35 19.00 -23.12
N PRO A 3 -68.60 19.75 -22.26
CA PRO A 3 -67.24 19.35 -21.81
C PRO A 3 -66.78 19.75 -20.38
N TRP A 4 -66.20 18.76 -19.70
CA TRP A 4 -65.45 18.86 -18.43
C TRP A 4 -63.92 18.74 -18.62
N TRP A 5 -63.40 19.00 -19.82
CA TRP A 5 -61.99 18.73 -20.18
C TRP A 5 -61.00 19.88 -19.90
N HIS A 6 -61.44 21.02 -19.37
CA HIS A 6 -60.60 22.23 -19.34
C HIS A 6 -59.99 22.65 -17.98
N ARG A 7 -60.08 21.83 -16.91
CA ARG A 7 -59.58 22.27 -15.58
C ARG A 7 -58.67 21.30 -14.83
N LEU A 8 -57.97 20.41 -15.54
CA LEU A 8 -56.94 19.56 -14.93
C LEU A 8 -55.63 19.54 -15.73
N THR A 9 -55.19 20.69 -16.24
CA THR A 9 -53.75 20.88 -16.46
C THR A 9 -53.13 21.29 -15.14
N CYS A 10 -53.07 20.35 -14.19
CA CYS A 10 -52.32 20.53 -12.95
C CYS A 10 -50.84 20.71 -13.33
N ARG A 11 -50.42 21.97 -13.52
CA ARG A 11 -49.02 22.37 -13.69
C ARG A 11 -48.06 21.61 -12.74
N PRO A 12 -48.39 21.35 -11.47
CA PRO A 12 -47.54 20.51 -10.61
C PRO A 12 -47.45 19.04 -11.05
N LEU A 13 -48.52 18.45 -11.57
CA LEU A 13 -48.49 17.09 -12.12
C LEU A 13 -47.63 17.01 -13.37
N TRP A 14 -47.75 17.99 -14.28
CA TRP A 14 -46.89 18.07 -15.46
C TRP A 14 -45.42 18.30 -15.11
N ALA A 15 -45.14 19.19 -14.15
CA ALA A 15 -43.78 19.42 -13.66
C ALA A 15 -43.20 18.14 -13.01
N PHE A 16 -44.00 17.40 -12.24
CA PHE A 16 -43.60 16.11 -11.66
C PHE A 16 -43.31 15.07 -12.75
N LEU A 17 -44.18 14.94 -13.75
CA LEU A 17 -43.99 13.99 -14.86
C LEU A 17 -42.75 14.33 -15.71
N VAL A 18 -42.49 15.61 -15.97
CA VAL A 18 -41.27 16.07 -16.66
C VAL A 18 -40.03 15.79 -15.82
N ALA A 19 -40.06 16.08 -14.51
CA ALA A 19 -38.96 15.75 -13.62
C ALA A 19 -38.71 14.24 -13.56
N LEU A 20 -39.77 13.43 -13.47
CA LEU A 20 -39.69 11.97 -13.48
C LEU A 20 -39.09 11.45 -14.79
N ALA A 21 -39.57 11.94 -15.94
CA ALA A 21 -39.05 11.57 -17.26
C ALA A 21 -37.58 11.98 -17.44
N THR A 22 -37.20 13.15 -16.92
CA THR A 22 -35.81 13.65 -16.98
C THR A 22 -34.89 12.80 -16.11
N LEU A 23 -35.34 12.41 -14.90
CA LEU A 23 -34.58 11.52 -14.01
C LEU A 23 -34.50 10.09 -14.54
N LEU A 24 -35.56 9.57 -15.17
CA LEU A 24 -35.57 8.28 -15.85
C LEU A 24 -34.62 8.26 -17.05
N LEU A 25 -34.61 9.33 -17.85
CA LEU A 25 -33.68 9.48 -18.97
C LEU A 25 -32.24 9.61 -18.46
N ALA A 26 -32.01 10.39 -17.40
CA ALA A 26 -30.70 10.50 -16.76
C ALA A 26 -30.22 9.14 -16.23
N GLU A 27 -31.11 8.33 -15.65
CA GLU A 27 -30.79 6.99 -15.16
C GLU A 27 -30.55 5.99 -16.29
N GLN A 28 -31.38 5.98 -17.34
CA GLN A 28 -31.16 5.11 -18.51
C GLN A 28 -29.87 5.46 -19.24
N LEU A 29 -29.56 6.75 -19.35
CA LEU A 29 -28.26 7.18 -19.85
C LEU A 29 -27.18 6.67 -18.89
N ALA A 30 -27.22 6.98 -17.60
CA ALA A 30 -26.22 6.59 -16.60
C ALA A 30 -25.97 5.08 -16.52
N GLY A 31 -27.01 4.25 -16.60
CA GLY A 31 -26.93 2.79 -16.58
C GLY A 31 -26.18 2.19 -17.79
N HIS A 32 -26.05 2.96 -18.88
CA HIS A 32 -25.24 2.60 -20.04
C HIS A 32 -23.74 2.89 -19.85
N TRP A 33 -23.40 3.74 -18.88
CA TRP A 33 -22.03 4.15 -18.54
C TRP A 33 -21.52 3.46 -17.27
N GLY A 34 -22.29 2.58 -16.63
CA GLY A 34 -21.85 1.80 -15.47
C GLY A 34 -23.01 1.10 -14.76
N PRO A 35 -22.71 0.14 -13.88
CA PRO A 35 -23.72 -0.62 -13.17
C PRO A 35 -24.29 0.21 -12.02
N ALA A 36 -25.39 -0.29 -11.47
CA ALA A 36 -26.13 0.48 -10.51
C ALA A 36 -25.42 0.70 -9.17
N ARG A 37 -25.86 1.80 -8.57
CA ARG A 37 -25.52 2.45 -7.31
C ARG A 37 -25.00 1.60 -6.15
N GLU A 38 -23.99 2.15 -5.47
CA GLU A 38 -23.86 2.16 -4.01
C GLU A 38 -23.57 3.62 -3.58
N THR A 39 -23.91 3.99 -2.33
CA THR A 39 -23.63 5.34 -1.78
C THR A 39 -22.13 5.61 -1.67
N GLU A 40 -21.32 4.56 -1.64
CA GLU A 40 -19.87 4.65 -1.73
C GLU A 40 -19.42 4.49 -3.19
N LEU A 41 -18.66 5.47 -3.69
CA LEU A 41 -18.04 5.42 -5.01
C LEU A 41 -17.12 4.19 -5.12
N LEU A 42 -17.47 3.28 -6.04
CA LEU A 42 -16.84 1.97 -6.21
C LEU A 42 -16.91 1.14 -4.92
N ALA A 43 -18.08 0.82 -4.40
CA ALA A 43 -18.18 0.00 -3.20
C ALA A 43 -17.70 -1.47 -3.41
N TRP A 44 -17.27 -2.10 -2.33
CA TRP A 44 -16.70 -3.44 -2.34
C TRP A 44 -17.78 -4.51 -2.54
N ARG A 45 -17.85 -5.10 -3.74
CA ARG A 45 -18.81 -6.15 -4.12
C ARG A 45 -18.25 -7.58 -4.09
N ASN A 46 -17.33 -7.87 -3.17
CA ASN A 46 -16.96 -9.26 -2.93
C ASN A 46 -17.96 -9.91 -1.95
N GLN A 47 -18.52 -11.07 -2.30
CA GLN A 47 -19.44 -11.83 -1.44
C GLN A 47 -18.80 -12.28 -0.13
N GLN A 48 -17.46 -12.35 -0.10
CA GLN A 48 -16.74 -12.40 1.15
C GLN A 48 -16.60 -10.96 1.66
N ARG A 49 -17.59 -10.52 2.46
CA ARG A 49 -17.22 -9.66 3.59
C ARG A 49 -16.03 -10.36 4.21
N PRO A 50 -14.86 -9.72 4.30
CA PRO A 50 -13.82 -10.27 5.10
C PRO A 50 -14.35 -10.26 6.53
N HIS A 51 -15.10 -11.28 6.96
CA HIS A 51 -15.30 -11.59 8.36
C HIS A 51 -13.93 -12.12 8.81
N LEU A 52 -12.97 -11.19 8.92
CA LEU A 52 -11.56 -11.50 9.11
C LEU A 52 -11.29 -11.93 10.54
N LEU A 53 -12.22 -11.61 11.43
CA LEU A 53 -12.17 -11.95 12.84
C LEU A 53 -13.50 -12.65 13.21
N ARG A 54 -13.48 -13.97 13.36
CA ARG A 54 -14.64 -14.75 13.85
C ARG A 54 -14.53 -14.98 15.37
N PRO A 55 -15.63 -14.87 16.15
CA PRO A 55 -15.58 -14.96 17.61
C PRO A 55 -15.28 -16.36 18.18
N GLU A 56 -15.44 -17.42 17.39
CA GLU A 56 -15.64 -18.77 17.96
C GLU A 56 -14.45 -19.72 17.89
N GLN A 57 -13.32 -19.28 17.34
CA GLN A 57 -12.08 -20.06 17.38
C GLN A 57 -10.94 -19.05 17.49
N ALA A 58 -10.04 -19.22 18.47
CA ALA A 58 -8.78 -18.50 18.54
C ALA A 58 -7.99 -18.78 17.25
N GLY A 59 -8.26 -17.99 16.20
CA GLY A 59 -7.99 -18.29 14.80
C GLY A 59 -7.81 -17.02 13.98
N PHE A 60 -7.26 -15.97 14.62
CA PHE A 60 -6.79 -14.77 13.93
C PHE A 60 -5.65 -15.14 12.99
N LYS A 61 -5.83 -14.96 11.68
CA LYS A 61 -4.76 -15.20 10.69
C LYS A 61 -4.34 -13.89 10.05
N TRP A 62 -3.20 -13.38 10.47
CA TRP A 62 -2.61 -12.15 9.97
C TRP A 62 -1.06 -12.23 10.01
N ALA A 63 -0.43 -12.04 8.84
CA ALA A 63 1.01 -11.79 8.62
C ALA A 63 2.07 -12.82 9.07
N GLY A 64 2.03 -14.02 8.49
CA GLY A 64 3.28 -14.65 8.08
C GLY A 64 3.90 -15.68 9.02
N LEU A 65 3.19 -16.09 10.05
CA LEU A 65 3.13 -17.49 10.46
C LEU A 65 1.68 -17.77 10.87
N ASN A 66 1.26 -19.02 10.90
CA ASN A 66 -0.05 -19.44 11.41
C ASN A 66 -0.22 -19.18 12.94
N ASP A 67 0.45 -18.15 13.47
CA ASP A 67 0.49 -17.82 14.89
C ASP A 67 -0.73 -16.99 15.25
N LEU A 68 -1.37 -17.40 16.33
CA LEU A 68 -2.56 -16.76 16.86
C LEU A 68 -2.16 -15.46 17.55
N ILE A 69 -2.87 -14.36 17.27
CA ILE A 69 -2.79 -13.17 18.11
C ILE A 69 -3.31 -13.58 19.50
N PRO A 70 -2.51 -13.48 20.57
CA PRO A 70 -2.97 -13.86 21.90
C PRO A 70 -4.15 -12.98 22.31
N PRO A 71 -5.11 -13.50 23.10
CA PRO A 71 -6.18 -12.67 23.65
C PRO A 71 -5.58 -11.55 24.52
N ARG A 72 -6.23 -10.38 24.56
CA ARG A 72 -5.78 -9.28 25.43
C ARG A 72 -5.78 -9.77 26.87
N ARG A 73 -4.69 -9.49 27.58
CA ARG A 73 -4.55 -9.79 29.02
C ARG A 73 -4.49 -8.48 29.78
N GLU A 74 -5.12 -8.45 30.95
CA GLU A 74 -4.99 -7.32 31.87
C GLU A 74 -3.53 -7.21 32.32
N GLY A 75 -2.97 -5.99 32.29
CA GLY A 75 -1.54 -5.77 32.51
C GLY A 75 -0.61 -6.33 31.42
N GLY A 76 -1.16 -6.70 30.25
CA GLY A 76 -0.39 -7.17 29.10
C GLY A 76 0.44 -6.08 28.41
N PRO A 77 1.28 -6.46 27.44
CA PRO A 77 2.12 -5.52 26.68
C PRO A 77 1.27 -4.52 25.89
N PHE A 78 1.86 -3.36 25.60
CA PHE A 78 1.24 -2.30 24.83
C PHE A 78 1.04 -2.71 23.37
N ARG A 79 -0.21 -2.70 22.90
CA ARG A 79 -0.59 -3.22 21.58
C ARG A 79 -0.59 -2.14 20.51
N ILE A 80 0.16 -2.39 19.45
CA ILE A 80 0.21 -1.53 18.26
C ILE A 80 -0.38 -2.31 17.08
N LEU A 81 -1.52 -1.88 16.55
CA LEU A 81 -2.11 -2.45 15.33
C LEU A 81 -1.62 -1.67 14.10
N LEU A 82 -0.86 -2.32 13.21
CA LEU A 82 -0.33 -1.68 12.01
C LEU A 82 -1.13 -2.11 10.78
N LEU A 83 -1.98 -1.26 10.22
CA LEU A 83 -2.85 -1.52 9.07
C LEU A 83 -2.27 -1.05 7.74
N GLY A 84 -2.46 -1.83 6.67
CA GLY A 84 -1.94 -1.47 5.35
C GLY A 84 -2.19 -2.54 4.30
N SER A 85 -1.31 -2.58 3.28
CA SER A 85 -1.38 -3.57 2.20
C SER A 85 -0.19 -4.54 2.19
N SER A 86 0.19 -5.09 1.04
CA SER A 86 1.33 -6.01 0.86
C SER A 86 2.67 -5.41 1.29
N GLY A 87 2.87 -4.10 1.10
CA GLY A 87 4.06 -3.40 1.59
C GLY A 87 4.21 -3.49 3.11
N LEU A 88 3.12 -3.29 3.86
CA LEU A 88 3.14 -3.41 5.32
C LEU A 88 3.18 -4.86 5.81
N ARG A 89 2.52 -5.78 5.08
CA ARG A 89 2.62 -7.23 5.31
C ARG A 89 4.09 -7.67 5.33
N GLY A 90 4.92 -7.03 4.50
CA GLY A 90 6.30 -7.39 4.28
C GLY A 90 6.47 -8.34 3.09
N ASN A 91 5.59 -8.31 2.07
CA ASN A 91 5.77 -9.14 0.88
C ASN A 91 7.16 -8.89 0.25
N GLY A 92 7.87 -9.97 -0.08
CA GLY A 92 9.27 -9.91 -0.52
C GLY A 92 10.29 -9.96 0.63
N SER A 93 9.81 -9.96 1.87
CA SER A 93 10.59 -10.13 3.10
C SER A 93 9.90 -11.15 4.02
N VAL A 94 10.65 -11.63 4.98
CA VAL A 94 10.09 -12.39 6.10
C VAL A 94 9.38 -11.45 7.10
N PRO A 95 8.36 -11.90 7.85
CA PRO A 95 7.53 -11.00 8.67
C PRO A 95 8.30 -10.23 9.74
N PHE A 96 9.37 -10.80 10.29
CA PHE A 96 10.22 -10.13 11.28
C PHE A 96 11.08 -9.00 10.68
N GLN A 97 11.26 -9.01 9.35
CA GLN A 97 11.92 -7.95 8.56
C GLN A 97 10.90 -6.99 7.90
N SER A 98 9.61 -7.10 8.26
CA SER A 98 8.60 -6.11 7.92
C SER A 98 8.67 -4.91 8.87
N ILE A 99 8.03 -3.80 8.52
CA ILE A 99 7.96 -2.62 9.40
C ILE A 99 7.46 -2.99 10.82
N PRO A 100 6.35 -3.75 10.99
CA PRO A 100 5.93 -4.27 12.30
C PRO A 100 7.01 -5.09 13.03
N GLY A 101 7.69 -5.99 12.31
CA GLY A 101 8.71 -6.86 12.88
C GLY A 101 9.93 -6.10 13.41
N HIS A 102 10.43 -5.13 12.63
CA HIS A 102 11.48 -4.24 13.08
C HIS A 102 11.04 -3.37 14.25
N LEU A 103 9.81 -2.84 14.23
CA LEU A 103 9.29 -2.03 15.33
C LEU A 103 9.23 -2.83 16.64
N GLN A 104 8.69 -4.05 16.58
CA GLN A 104 8.67 -4.99 17.72
C GLN A 104 10.07 -5.20 18.28
N ARG A 105 11.04 -5.49 17.41
CA ARG A 105 12.43 -5.75 17.79
C ARG A 105 13.08 -4.55 18.45
N LEU A 106 12.99 -3.38 17.82
CA LEU A 106 13.59 -2.12 18.31
C LEU A 106 13.05 -1.76 19.70
N LEU A 107 11.74 -1.85 19.90
CA LEU A 107 11.12 -1.49 21.19
C LEU A 107 11.43 -2.53 22.28
N ASN A 108 11.43 -3.83 21.94
CA ASN A 108 11.83 -4.88 22.89
C ASN A 108 13.30 -4.77 23.30
N GLN A 109 14.20 -4.39 22.39
CA GLN A 109 15.61 -4.15 22.69
C GLN A 109 15.79 -3.02 23.70
N GLU A 110 14.88 -2.05 23.72
CA GLU A 110 14.87 -0.98 24.72
C GLU A 110 14.11 -1.35 25.99
N GLY A 111 13.67 -2.61 26.13
CA GLY A 111 12.93 -3.08 27.29
C GLY A 111 11.48 -2.59 27.36
N ILE A 112 10.96 -2.02 26.26
CA ILE A 112 9.58 -1.53 26.17
C ILE A 112 8.67 -2.72 25.82
N PRO A 113 7.72 -3.11 26.69
CA PRO A 113 6.87 -4.28 26.46
C PRO A 113 5.78 -3.95 25.44
N VAL A 114 6.04 -4.21 24.16
CA VAL A 114 5.07 -4.00 23.08
C VAL A 114 4.65 -5.30 22.41
N GLU A 115 3.47 -5.28 21.80
CA GLU A 115 2.96 -6.31 20.90
C GLU A 115 2.57 -5.62 19.58
N ALA A 116 3.44 -5.72 18.57
CA ALA A 116 3.20 -5.18 17.24
C ALA A 116 2.41 -6.18 16.40
N ILE A 117 1.16 -5.84 16.11
CA ILE A 117 0.24 -6.66 15.34
C ILE A 117 0.30 -6.20 13.88
N ASN A 118 0.84 -7.06 13.01
CA ASN A 118 0.92 -6.78 11.58
C ASN A 118 -0.46 -6.97 10.92
N GLY A 119 -0.98 -5.88 10.39
CA GLY A 119 -2.29 -5.65 9.77
C GLY A 119 -2.21 -5.15 8.30
N GLY A 120 -1.13 -5.44 7.53
CA GLY A 120 -1.15 -5.35 6.03
C GLY A 120 -1.84 -6.46 5.15
N VAL A 121 -2.93 -6.22 4.41
CA VAL A 121 -3.55 -7.25 3.50
C VAL A 121 -3.07 -7.02 2.07
N PRO A 122 -2.42 -8.00 1.41
CA PRO A 122 -2.07 -7.87 0.00
C PRO A 122 -3.26 -7.51 -0.88
N GLY A 123 -3.08 -6.50 -1.75
CA GLY A 123 -4.13 -6.05 -2.66
C GLY A 123 -5.20 -5.16 -2.04
N SER A 124 -5.19 -4.93 -0.70
CA SER A 124 -6.20 -4.08 -0.06
C SER A 124 -6.01 -2.59 -0.33
N GLU A 125 -7.12 -1.88 -0.46
CA GLU A 125 -7.21 -0.41 -0.49
C GLU A 125 -7.81 0.17 0.80
N SER A 126 -7.84 1.50 0.92
CA SER A 126 -8.24 2.22 2.12
C SER A 126 -9.64 1.89 2.64
N ALA A 127 -10.62 1.60 1.76
CA ALA A 127 -11.97 1.24 2.20
C ALA A 127 -12.00 -0.10 2.95
N GLN A 128 -11.23 -1.08 2.48
CA GLN A 128 -11.11 -2.39 3.17
C GLN A 128 -10.34 -2.23 4.47
N GLN A 129 -9.28 -1.43 4.47
CA GLN A 129 -8.49 -1.15 5.67
C GLN A 129 -9.31 -0.40 6.74
N LEU A 130 -10.28 0.44 6.33
CA LEU A 130 -11.20 1.12 7.24
C LEU A 130 -12.15 0.12 7.92
N GLN A 131 -12.68 -0.85 7.17
CA GLN A 131 -13.49 -1.93 7.75
C GLN A 131 -12.66 -2.79 8.71
N MET A 132 -11.43 -3.14 8.33
CA MET A 132 -10.50 -3.87 9.19
C MET A 132 -10.15 -3.11 10.46
N LEU A 133 -10.01 -1.79 10.39
CA LEU A 133 -9.81 -0.96 11.56
C LEU A 133 -10.98 -1.07 12.53
N GLN A 134 -12.21 -0.98 12.03
CA GLN A 134 -13.40 -1.09 12.86
C GLN A 134 -13.45 -2.45 13.59
N GLU A 135 -13.23 -3.54 12.86
CA GLU A 135 -13.18 -4.88 13.45
C GLU A 135 -12.00 -5.04 14.44
N GLY A 136 -10.82 -4.55 14.08
CA GLY A 136 -9.61 -4.64 14.89
C GLY A 136 -9.70 -3.84 16.18
N LEU A 137 -10.33 -2.66 16.16
CA LEU A 137 -10.58 -1.85 17.34
C LEU A 137 -11.46 -2.58 18.36
N ASP A 138 -12.48 -3.30 17.89
CA ASP A 138 -13.44 -3.99 18.75
C ASP A 138 -12.88 -5.31 19.30
N GLN A 139 -12.08 -6.04 18.51
CA GLN A 139 -11.65 -7.40 18.85
C GLN A 139 -10.24 -7.50 19.42
N LEU A 140 -9.33 -6.62 19.00
CA LEU A 140 -7.93 -6.63 19.45
C LEU A 140 -7.70 -5.66 20.61
N ALA A 141 -8.57 -4.65 20.72
CA ALA A 141 -8.42 -3.49 21.59
C ALA A 141 -6.96 -2.99 21.54
N PRO A 142 -6.50 -2.37 20.45
CA PRO A 142 -5.14 -1.84 20.39
C PRO A 142 -5.02 -0.56 21.24
N ASP A 143 -3.82 -0.29 21.77
CA ASP A 143 -3.52 0.96 22.47
C ASP A 143 -3.07 2.06 21.48
N LEU A 144 -2.59 1.65 20.30
CA LEU A 144 -2.18 2.51 19.20
C LEU A 144 -2.49 1.86 17.85
N VAL A 145 -2.87 2.66 16.86
CA VAL A 145 -3.00 2.24 15.46
C VAL A 145 -2.00 3.00 14.59
N VAL A 146 -1.41 2.29 13.63
CA VAL A 146 -0.58 2.86 12.56
C VAL A 146 -1.18 2.46 11.22
N HIS A 147 -1.35 3.38 10.29
CA HIS A 147 -1.81 3.09 8.92
C HIS A 147 -0.70 3.42 7.92
N TYR A 148 -0.31 2.43 7.12
CA TYR A 148 0.63 2.56 6.00
C TYR A 148 0.06 1.83 4.78
N GLY A 149 -0.79 2.52 4.02
CA GLY A 149 -1.48 2.00 2.84
C GLY A 149 -1.85 3.12 1.88
N GLY A 150 -1.95 2.81 0.58
CA GLY A 150 -2.24 3.83 -0.45
C GLY A 150 -1.83 3.41 -1.88
N ASN A 151 -1.00 2.37 -2.01
CA ASN A 151 -0.53 1.86 -3.30
C ASN A 151 -1.64 1.29 -4.21
N ASN A 152 -2.78 0.90 -3.63
CA ASN A 152 -3.81 0.13 -4.33
C ASN A 152 -5.11 0.91 -4.59
N GLU A 153 -5.15 2.22 -4.30
CA GLU A 153 -6.40 3.01 -4.37
C GLU A 153 -7.04 3.01 -5.77
N PHE A 154 -6.23 2.87 -6.82
CA PHE A 154 -6.69 2.85 -8.20
C PHE A 154 -7.13 1.47 -8.70
N PHE A 155 -6.78 0.37 -8.01
CA PHE A 155 -7.08 -0.99 -8.48
C PHE A 155 -8.56 -1.20 -8.74
N ARG A 156 -9.40 -0.71 -7.83
CA ARG A 156 -10.85 -0.87 -7.97
C ARG A 156 -11.38 -0.13 -9.19
N LEU A 157 -10.87 1.07 -9.45
CA LEU A 157 -11.31 1.84 -10.61
C LEU A 157 -10.84 1.20 -11.92
N LEU A 158 -9.61 0.68 -11.96
CA LEU A 158 -9.10 -0.07 -13.11
C LEU A 158 -10.02 -1.26 -13.43
N ILE A 159 -10.30 -2.11 -12.45
CA ILE A 159 -11.18 -3.27 -12.64
C ILE A 159 -12.57 -2.82 -13.09
N TYR A 160 -13.10 -1.78 -12.47
CA TYR A 160 -14.42 -1.26 -12.79
C TYR A 160 -14.50 -0.71 -14.22
N LYS A 161 -13.50 0.02 -14.69
CA LYS A 161 -13.42 0.51 -16.09
C LYS A 161 -13.25 -0.64 -17.07
N HIS A 162 -12.51 -1.68 -16.71
CA HIS A 162 -12.41 -2.90 -17.53
C HIS A 162 -13.77 -3.56 -17.73
N GLN A 163 -14.58 -3.65 -16.68
CA GLN A 163 -15.94 -4.21 -16.74
C GLN A 163 -16.96 -3.28 -17.40
N ASN A 164 -16.70 -1.96 -17.38
CA ASN A 164 -17.59 -0.93 -17.90
C ASN A 164 -16.82 0.00 -18.85
N PRO A 165 -16.49 -0.44 -20.08
CA PRO A 165 -15.62 0.32 -20.99
C PRO A 165 -16.19 1.69 -21.40
N ARG A 166 -17.51 1.88 -21.26
CA ARG A 166 -18.16 3.16 -21.52
C ARG A 166 -18.09 4.11 -20.33
N TRP A 167 -17.66 3.70 -19.15
CA TRP A 167 -17.69 4.58 -17.97
C TRP A 167 -16.81 5.82 -18.09
N THR A 168 -17.27 6.93 -17.52
CA THR A 168 -16.52 8.20 -17.43
C THR A 168 -16.66 8.83 -16.04
N ALA A 169 -15.64 9.58 -15.62
CA ALA A 169 -15.65 10.33 -14.36
C ALA A 169 -16.75 11.42 -14.32
N SER A 170 -17.13 11.98 -15.48
CA SER A 170 -18.22 12.96 -15.58
C SER A 170 -19.57 12.32 -15.27
N ALA A 171 -19.86 11.15 -15.86
CA ALA A 171 -21.08 10.40 -15.57
C ALA A 171 -21.18 10.05 -14.07
N GLU A 172 -20.07 9.64 -13.46
CA GLU A 172 -20.03 9.33 -12.03
C GLU A 172 -20.30 10.55 -11.13
N ARG A 173 -19.74 11.71 -11.48
CA ARG A 173 -19.98 12.96 -10.73
C ARG A 173 -21.44 13.40 -10.85
N THR A 174 -22.00 13.40 -12.05
CA THR A 174 -23.41 13.70 -12.25
C THR A 174 -24.29 12.76 -11.45
N ARG A 175 -23.98 11.45 -11.47
CA ARG A 175 -24.66 10.45 -10.66
C ARG A 175 -24.60 10.80 -9.18
N SER A 176 -23.41 11.08 -8.65
CA SER A 176 -23.17 11.47 -7.24
C SER A 176 -24.03 12.68 -6.81
N VAL A 177 -24.11 13.71 -7.66
CA VAL A 177 -24.96 14.90 -7.39
C VAL A 177 -26.43 14.52 -7.35
N LEU A 178 -26.92 13.82 -8.39
CA LEU A 178 -28.30 13.33 -8.44
C LEU A 178 -28.62 12.46 -7.23
N GLN A 179 -27.61 11.86 -6.59
CA GLN A 179 -27.87 10.96 -5.48
C GLN A 179 -28.53 11.59 -4.25
N HIS A 180 -28.38 12.89 -4.10
CA HIS A 180 -28.99 13.65 -3.02
C HIS A 180 -30.51 13.73 -3.15
N LEU A 181 -31.07 13.49 -4.35
CA LEU A 181 -32.50 13.52 -4.61
C LEU A 181 -33.17 12.19 -4.25
N ALA A 182 -34.17 12.24 -3.36
CA ALA A 182 -34.92 11.06 -2.91
C ALA A 182 -35.64 10.33 -4.05
N LEU A 183 -36.23 11.08 -4.98
CA LEU A 183 -36.89 10.50 -6.17
C LEU A 183 -35.90 9.78 -7.07
N TYR A 184 -34.70 10.33 -7.25
CA TYR A 184 -33.64 9.67 -8.02
C TYR A 184 -33.12 8.41 -7.32
N ARG A 185 -33.05 8.37 -5.97
CA ARG A 185 -32.79 7.13 -5.21
C ARG A 185 -33.82 6.05 -5.53
N TRP A 186 -35.09 6.38 -5.34
CA TRP A 186 -36.19 5.44 -5.58
C TRP A 186 -36.22 4.93 -7.03
N LEU A 187 -36.03 5.82 -8.01
CA LEU A 187 -35.98 5.44 -9.42
C LEU A 187 -34.79 4.52 -9.75
N ALA A 188 -33.59 4.85 -9.30
CA ALA A 188 -32.39 4.06 -9.57
C ALA A 188 -32.51 2.63 -9.03
N ASP A 189 -33.17 2.45 -7.87
CA ASP A 189 -33.40 1.13 -7.28
C ASP A 189 -34.37 0.27 -8.12
N VAL A 190 -35.35 0.90 -8.79
CA VAL A 190 -36.34 0.19 -9.63
C VAL A 190 -35.74 -0.25 -10.96
N PHE A 191 -34.87 0.56 -11.55
CA PHE A 191 -34.27 0.30 -12.88
C PHE A 191 -32.87 -0.32 -12.79
N GLN A 192 -32.55 -0.89 -11.63
CA GLN A 192 -31.22 -1.37 -11.30
C GLN A 192 -30.77 -2.53 -12.21
N GLN A 193 -29.67 -2.36 -12.95
CA GLN A 193 -28.93 -3.50 -13.49
C GLN A 193 -27.77 -3.86 -12.53
N PRO A 194 -27.72 -5.10 -12.03
CA PRO A 194 -26.62 -5.54 -11.17
C PRO A 194 -25.31 -5.51 -11.97
N SER A 195 -24.21 -5.10 -11.33
CA SER A 195 -22.88 -5.32 -11.91
C SER A 195 -22.70 -6.80 -12.21
N PRO A 196 -22.04 -7.15 -13.32
CA PRO A 196 -21.36 -8.43 -13.41
C PRO A 196 -20.46 -8.60 -12.18
N ARG A 197 -20.39 -9.81 -11.63
CA ARG A 197 -19.50 -10.08 -10.50
C ARG A 197 -18.05 -9.76 -10.88
N LEU A 198 -17.29 -9.28 -9.90
CA LEU A 198 -15.84 -9.11 -10.00
C LEU A 198 -15.19 -10.49 -10.15
N ASP A 199 -14.92 -10.92 -11.38
CA ASP A 199 -14.12 -12.11 -11.67
C ASP A 199 -12.70 -11.69 -12.07
N MET A 200 -11.82 -11.75 -11.09
CA MET A 200 -10.37 -11.57 -11.24
C MET A 200 -9.61 -12.91 -11.16
N ALA A 201 -10.32 -14.06 -11.23
CA ALA A 201 -9.67 -15.36 -11.16
C ALA A 201 -8.67 -15.52 -12.31
N GLY A 202 -7.40 -15.78 -11.96
CA GLY A 202 -6.32 -15.95 -12.93
C GLY A 202 -5.90 -14.68 -13.69
N LYS A 203 -6.40 -13.48 -13.31
CA LYS A 203 -6.03 -12.21 -13.95
C LYS A 203 -5.25 -11.33 -12.99
N HIS A 204 -4.08 -10.86 -13.40
CA HIS A 204 -3.35 -9.85 -12.63
C HIS A 204 -3.84 -8.45 -12.98
N ILE A 205 -3.89 -7.55 -11.99
CA ILE A 205 -4.34 -6.15 -12.19
C ILE A 205 -3.55 -5.45 -13.31
N SER A 206 -2.28 -5.85 -13.44
CA SER A 206 -1.34 -5.24 -14.36
C SER A 206 -1.54 -5.63 -15.82
N ASP A 207 -2.46 -6.56 -16.08
CA ASP A 207 -2.75 -7.13 -17.41
C ASP A 207 -4.09 -6.60 -17.94
N LEU A 208 -4.78 -5.78 -17.15
CA LEU A 208 -6.04 -5.17 -17.57
C LEU A 208 -5.76 -4.08 -18.65
N PRO A 209 -6.56 -4.04 -19.73
CA PRO A 209 -6.42 -3.03 -20.78
C PRO A 209 -6.94 -1.64 -20.37
N SER A 210 -7.66 -1.54 -19.26
CA SER A 210 -8.20 -0.29 -18.72
C SER A 210 -7.10 0.62 -18.20
N THR A 211 -7.26 1.93 -18.38
CA THR A 211 -6.33 2.95 -17.90
C THR A 211 -7.03 3.98 -17.00
N ILE A 212 -6.24 4.73 -16.22
CA ILE A 212 -6.67 5.88 -15.43
C ILE A 212 -6.44 7.16 -16.24
N ALA A 213 -7.49 7.94 -16.42
CA ALA A 213 -7.43 9.26 -17.02
C ALA A 213 -7.23 10.33 -15.93
N ARG A 214 -6.73 11.51 -16.31
CA ARG A 214 -6.49 12.61 -15.36
C ARG A 214 -7.74 13.04 -14.58
N GLU A 215 -8.91 12.96 -15.23
CA GLU A 215 -10.21 13.27 -14.63
C GLU A 215 -10.69 12.26 -13.59
N ASP A 216 -10.11 11.06 -13.58
CA ASP A 216 -10.42 9.99 -12.63
C ASP A 216 -9.72 10.20 -11.28
N ILE A 217 -8.55 10.86 -11.29
CA ILE A 217 -7.66 11.00 -10.13
C ILE A 217 -8.37 11.65 -8.92
N PRO A 218 -9.07 12.79 -9.07
CA PRO A 218 -9.74 13.42 -7.94
C PRO A 218 -10.78 12.51 -7.27
N LEU A 219 -11.51 11.68 -8.04
CA LEU A 219 -12.52 10.77 -7.49
C LEU A 219 -11.91 9.74 -6.53
N VAL A 220 -10.73 9.22 -6.89
CA VAL A 220 -10.00 8.25 -6.08
C VAL A 220 -9.36 8.92 -4.87
N GLN A 221 -8.73 10.08 -5.06
CA GLN A 221 -8.05 10.81 -3.99
C GLN A 221 -9.02 11.35 -2.93
N GLU A 222 -10.17 11.88 -3.33
CA GLU A 222 -11.22 12.33 -2.42
C GLU A 222 -11.78 11.18 -1.57
N ARG A 223 -11.96 9.99 -2.17
CA ARG A 223 -12.36 8.79 -1.42
C ARG A 223 -11.26 8.39 -0.44
N TYR A 224 -10.01 8.33 -0.90
CA TYR A 224 -8.87 7.95 -0.08
C TYR A 224 -8.75 8.86 1.14
N GLU A 225 -8.76 10.17 0.95
CA GLU A 225 -8.71 11.16 2.03
C GLU A 225 -9.88 11.00 3.01
N ARG A 226 -11.12 10.86 2.50
CA ARG A 226 -12.30 10.65 3.34
C ARG A 226 -12.18 9.39 4.20
N ASN A 227 -11.68 8.30 3.63
CA ASN A 227 -11.47 7.05 4.37
C ASN A 227 -10.45 7.23 5.49
N LEU A 228 -9.34 7.92 5.23
CA LEU A 228 -8.32 8.20 6.25
C LEU A 228 -8.84 9.13 7.36
N VAL A 229 -9.63 10.15 7.01
CA VAL A 229 -10.31 11.01 8.00
C VAL A 229 -11.21 10.15 8.89
N ARG A 230 -12.00 9.26 8.28
CA ARG A 230 -12.89 8.36 9.03
C ARG A 230 -12.14 7.39 9.93
N MET A 231 -10.98 6.89 9.51
CA MET A 231 -10.11 6.09 10.38
C MET A 231 -9.71 6.87 11.64
N GLY A 232 -9.30 8.13 11.48
CA GLY A 232 -8.93 8.99 12.60
C GLY A 232 -10.11 9.29 13.54
N GLU A 233 -11.30 9.52 12.99
CA GLU A 233 -12.52 9.68 13.78
C GLU A 233 -12.86 8.42 14.59
N LEU A 234 -12.83 7.23 13.99
CA LEU A 234 -13.10 5.96 14.66
C LEU A 234 -12.12 5.68 15.81
N CYS A 235 -10.83 5.95 15.58
CA CYS A 235 -9.81 5.83 16.61
C CYS A 235 -10.07 6.81 17.76
N ARG A 236 -10.41 8.07 17.45
CA ARG A 236 -10.73 9.09 18.45
C ARG A 236 -11.98 8.75 19.27
N GLU A 237 -13.03 8.24 18.62
CA GLU A 237 -14.26 7.76 19.27
C GLU A 237 -13.98 6.68 20.32
N ARG A 238 -12.93 5.88 20.12
CA ARG A 238 -12.48 4.82 21.04
C ARG A 238 -11.29 5.20 21.93
N GLY A 239 -10.86 6.47 21.89
CA GLY A 239 -9.71 6.94 22.67
C GLY A 239 -8.35 6.38 22.24
N VAL A 240 -8.26 5.76 21.06
CA VAL A 240 -7.02 5.17 20.52
C VAL A 240 -6.30 6.20 19.64
N LYS A 241 -4.98 6.30 19.78
CA LYS A 241 -4.18 7.19 18.92
C LYS A 241 -3.94 6.56 17.55
N LEU A 242 -3.95 7.38 16.51
CA LEU A 242 -3.68 6.96 15.13
C LEU A 242 -2.44 7.69 14.59
N VAL A 243 -1.56 6.95 13.94
CA VAL A 243 -0.52 7.46 13.05
C VAL A 243 -0.90 7.16 11.61
N LEU A 244 -1.06 8.19 10.78
CA LEU A 244 -1.23 8.07 9.34
C LEU A 244 0.11 8.29 8.65
N CYS A 245 0.56 7.30 7.88
CA CYS A 245 1.85 7.33 7.20
C CYS A 245 1.65 7.63 5.71
N ALA A 246 2.38 8.64 5.20
CA ALA A 246 2.58 8.78 3.75
C ALA A 246 3.27 7.53 3.20
N VAL A 247 3.03 7.19 1.93
CA VAL A 247 3.52 5.94 1.34
C VAL A 247 4.68 6.24 0.40
N ALA A 248 5.80 5.54 0.60
CA ALA A 248 6.94 5.60 -0.30
C ALA A 248 6.77 4.58 -1.42
N VAL A 249 7.27 4.93 -2.60
CA VAL A 249 7.22 4.10 -3.80
C VAL A 249 8.58 4.10 -4.47
N ASN A 250 8.85 3.07 -5.27
CA ASN A 250 10.04 3.05 -6.10
C ASN A 250 9.86 4.08 -7.21
N GLU A 251 10.64 5.15 -7.23
CA GLU A 251 10.46 6.28 -8.15
C GLU A 251 11.03 6.01 -9.54
N VAL A 252 12.00 5.10 -9.63
CA VAL A 252 12.64 4.73 -10.90
C VAL A 252 11.91 3.60 -11.63
N PHE A 253 10.95 2.94 -10.98
CA PHE A 253 10.17 1.88 -11.61
C PHE A 253 9.39 2.44 -12.83
N PRO A 254 9.48 1.78 -14.00
CA PRO A 254 8.90 2.32 -15.23
C PRO A 254 7.36 2.34 -15.19
N PRO A 255 6.71 3.38 -15.72
CA PRO A 255 5.27 3.40 -15.89
C PRO A 255 4.83 2.39 -16.96
N LYS A 256 3.58 1.93 -16.92
CA LYS A 256 3.03 1.08 -17.99
C LYS A 256 2.34 1.91 -19.07
N ASP A 257 3.06 2.88 -19.62
CA ASP A 257 2.58 3.74 -20.70
C ASP A 257 2.86 3.08 -22.07
N PRO A 258 1.84 2.90 -22.95
CA PRO A 258 2.03 2.24 -24.24
C PRO A 258 2.91 3.04 -25.23
N VAL A 259 3.27 4.29 -24.91
CA VAL A 259 4.20 5.07 -25.75
C VAL A 259 5.58 4.40 -25.74
N ARG A 260 5.92 3.71 -26.83
CA ARG A 260 7.28 3.26 -27.12
C ARG A 260 8.16 4.48 -27.35
N ILE A 261 8.99 4.84 -26.38
CA ILE A 261 10.14 5.68 -26.66
C ILE A 261 11.13 4.80 -27.42
N PHE A 262 11.30 5.11 -28.71
CA PHE A 262 12.34 4.57 -29.55
C PHE A 262 13.66 4.60 -28.78
N ASN A 263 14.41 3.50 -28.79
CA ASN A 263 15.60 3.25 -27.98
C ASN A 263 16.63 4.40 -28.11
N MET A 264 16.46 5.48 -27.34
CA MET A 264 17.35 6.65 -27.31
C MET A 264 18.58 6.38 -26.46
N TYR A 265 18.65 5.19 -25.84
CA TYR A 265 19.79 4.70 -25.09
C TYR A 265 20.90 4.10 -25.96
N SER A 266 20.76 4.11 -27.30
CA SER A 266 21.79 3.56 -28.20
C SER A 266 22.33 4.59 -29.19
N ARG A 267 22.95 5.67 -28.70
CA ARG A 267 24.04 6.33 -29.44
C ARG A 267 25.10 6.82 -28.47
N ALA A 268 26.16 6.03 -28.34
CA ALA A 268 27.42 6.42 -27.69
C ALA A 268 28.18 7.56 -28.44
N ASP A 269 27.54 8.20 -29.42
CA ASP A 269 28.13 9.18 -30.35
C ASP A 269 27.38 10.54 -30.39
N SER A 270 26.29 10.72 -29.63
CA SER A 270 25.63 12.05 -29.56
C SER A 270 26.25 12.89 -28.45
N ARG A 271 26.68 14.12 -28.78
CA ARG A 271 27.10 15.13 -27.79
C ARG A 271 26.02 15.26 -26.70
N GLU A 272 26.41 15.22 -25.43
CA GLU A 272 25.51 15.23 -24.26
C GLU A 272 24.41 16.32 -24.33
N GLU A 273 24.76 17.52 -24.78
CA GLU A 273 23.83 18.64 -24.98
C GLU A 273 22.70 18.34 -25.99
N GLN A 274 23.00 17.56 -27.04
CA GLN A 274 22.00 17.17 -28.03
C GLN A 274 21.03 16.13 -27.44
N GLN A 275 21.51 15.25 -26.56
CA GLN A 275 20.67 14.23 -25.94
C GLN A 275 19.68 14.85 -24.94
N GLU A 276 20.12 15.81 -24.13
CA GLU A 276 19.24 16.49 -23.17
C GLU A 276 18.09 17.23 -23.88
N GLU A 277 18.40 18.00 -24.93
CA GLU A 277 17.38 18.76 -25.64
C GLU A 277 16.38 17.86 -26.37
N VAL A 278 16.79 16.69 -26.86
CA VAL A 278 15.86 15.71 -27.44
C VAL A 278 14.90 15.16 -26.38
N LEU A 279 15.40 14.84 -25.18
CA LEU A 279 14.55 14.37 -24.06
C LEU A 279 13.59 15.46 -23.59
N LYS A 280 14.05 16.71 -23.44
CA LYS A 280 13.20 17.86 -23.12
C LYS A 280 12.14 18.08 -24.17
N GLU A 281 12.50 18.02 -25.46
CA GLU A 281 11.54 18.15 -26.55
C GLU A 281 10.51 17.01 -26.53
N SER A 282 10.91 15.77 -26.21
CA SER A 282 9.98 14.65 -26.01
C SER A 282 8.94 14.96 -24.93
N CYS A 283 9.37 15.52 -23.79
CA CYS A 283 8.49 15.97 -22.72
C CYS A 283 7.57 17.12 -23.15
N ARG A 284 8.07 18.10 -23.94
CA ARG A 284 7.27 19.23 -24.46
C ARG A 284 6.19 18.75 -25.44
N ARG A 285 6.50 17.79 -26.32
CA ARG A 285 5.56 17.22 -27.29
C ARG A 285 4.53 16.30 -26.66
N ASN A 286 4.83 15.74 -25.49
CA ASN A 286 4.00 14.77 -24.79
C ASN A 286 3.87 15.12 -23.29
N PRO A 287 3.30 16.29 -22.94
CA PRO A 287 3.31 16.79 -21.56
C PRO A 287 2.40 15.99 -20.60
N ASP A 288 1.55 15.12 -21.14
CA ASP A 288 0.56 14.27 -20.48
C ASP A 288 0.88 12.77 -20.56
N ARG A 289 2.08 12.40 -21.04
CA ARG A 289 2.54 11.00 -21.11
C ARG A 289 3.58 10.72 -20.05
N ALA A 290 3.50 9.58 -19.39
CA ALA A 290 4.41 9.23 -18.31
C ALA A 290 5.82 8.90 -18.81
N GLN A 291 5.91 8.17 -19.94
CA GLN A 291 7.17 7.61 -20.43
C GLN A 291 8.25 8.68 -20.74
N PRO A 292 7.94 9.83 -21.38
CA PRO A 292 8.93 10.88 -21.64
C PRO A 292 9.56 11.45 -20.37
N HIS A 293 8.73 11.74 -19.36
CA HIS A 293 9.22 12.25 -18.08
C HIS A 293 10.04 11.19 -17.33
N HIS A 294 9.65 9.92 -17.41
CA HIS A 294 10.43 8.81 -16.84
C HIS A 294 11.80 8.69 -17.51
N ALA A 295 11.84 8.68 -18.84
CA ALA A 295 13.09 8.59 -19.60
C ALA A 295 14.02 9.78 -19.31
N TYR A 296 13.48 10.99 -19.23
CA TYR A 296 14.26 12.17 -18.87
C TYR A 296 14.76 12.10 -17.42
N GLY A 297 13.93 11.68 -16.47
CA GLY A 297 14.35 11.45 -15.09
C GLY A 297 15.46 10.41 -14.96
N MET A 298 15.35 9.28 -15.68
CA MET A 298 16.38 8.25 -15.72
C MET A 298 17.68 8.74 -16.36
N TRP A 299 17.62 9.61 -17.37
CA TRP A 299 18.81 10.24 -17.94
C TRP A 299 19.45 11.19 -16.94
N LEU A 300 18.69 12.07 -16.29
CA LEU A 300 19.18 12.98 -15.25
C LEU A 300 19.89 12.23 -14.11
N LEU A 301 19.38 11.05 -13.71
CA LEU A 301 20.05 10.18 -12.74
C LEU A 301 21.43 9.71 -13.20
N ARG A 302 21.56 9.32 -14.48
CA ARG A 302 22.85 8.87 -15.06
C ARG A 302 23.86 10.00 -15.12
N GLU A 303 23.40 11.22 -15.39
CA GLU A 303 24.22 12.44 -15.35
C GLU A 303 24.51 12.94 -13.92
N GLY A 304 24.08 12.22 -12.87
CA GLY A 304 24.28 12.62 -11.48
C GLY A 304 23.40 13.79 -11.00
N ARG A 305 22.51 14.32 -11.85
CA ARG A 305 21.58 15.42 -11.57
C ARG A 305 20.34 14.93 -10.79
N LYS A 306 20.59 14.29 -9.65
CA LYS A 306 19.56 13.57 -8.89
C LYS A 306 18.42 14.47 -8.40
N GLN A 307 18.70 15.72 -8.03
CA GLN A 307 17.66 16.65 -7.56
C GLN A 307 16.66 17.00 -8.66
N GLU A 308 17.12 17.18 -9.90
CA GLU A 308 16.24 17.45 -11.05
C GLU A 308 15.47 16.21 -11.48
N ALA A 309 16.08 15.03 -11.34
CA ALA A 309 15.43 13.76 -11.62
C ALA A 309 14.16 13.57 -10.78
N THR A 310 14.15 14.02 -9.51
CA THR A 310 12.97 13.92 -8.62
C THR A 310 11.71 14.49 -9.26
N THR A 311 11.80 15.66 -9.91
CA THR A 311 10.66 16.34 -10.50
C THR A 311 10.16 15.58 -11.74
N SER A 312 11.07 15.11 -12.58
CA SER A 312 10.72 14.36 -13.79
C SER A 312 10.12 12.98 -13.45
N LEU A 313 10.71 12.27 -12.50
CA LEU A 313 10.19 10.97 -12.04
C LEU A 313 8.85 11.11 -11.33
N ALA A 314 8.69 12.08 -10.42
CA ALA A 314 7.41 12.37 -9.79
C ALA A 314 6.33 12.66 -10.84
N ARG A 315 6.64 13.46 -11.86
CA ARG A 315 5.73 13.75 -12.97
C ARG A 315 5.35 12.49 -13.76
N ALA A 316 6.29 11.57 -13.97
CA ALA A 316 6.01 10.30 -14.62
C ALA A 316 5.05 9.43 -13.80
N ILE A 317 5.19 9.40 -12.47
CA ILE A 317 4.29 8.66 -11.57
C ILE A 317 2.88 9.24 -11.61
N GLU A 318 2.74 10.57 -11.57
CA GLU A 318 1.44 11.27 -11.65
C GLU A 318 0.70 11.06 -12.99
N LEU A 319 1.44 10.71 -14.03
CA LEU A 319 0.91 10.51 -15.38
C LEU A 319 0.75 9.03 -15.75
N ASP A 320 1.10 8.10 -14.86
CA ASP A 320 1.05 6.67 -15.15
C ASP A 320 -0.40 6.26 -15.48
N PRO A 321 -0.69 5.77 -16.70
CA PRO A 321 -2.04 5.36 -17.07
C PRO A 321 -2.47 4.07 -16.36
N LEU A 322 -1.54 3.35 -15.72
CA LEU A 322 -1.83 2.16 -14.92
C LEU A 322 -1.14 2.30 -13.55
N PRO A 323 -1.65 3.17 -12.67
CA PRO A 323 -1.03 3.44 -11.39
C PRO A 323 -1.16 2.22 -10.48
N ILE A 324 -0.07 1.47 -10.37
CA ILE A 324 0.09 0.31 -9.48
C ILE A 324 0.85 0.65 -8.18
N ARG A 325 1.11 1.94 -7.97
CA ARG A 325 1.80 2.51 -6.81
C ARG A 325 1.13 3.83 -6.43
N ALA A 326 1.36 4.29 -5.20
CA ALA A 326 0.86 5.59 -4.77
C ALA A 326 1.48 6.73 -5.59
N MET A 327 0.67 7.73 -5.94
CA MET A 327 1.12 8.97 -6.55
C MET A 327 1.68 9.93 -5.48
N PRO A 328 2.69 10.75 -5.79
CA PRO A 328 3.17 11.80 -4.89
C PRO A 328 2.05 12.69 -4.33
N SER A 329 1.06 13.04 -5.14
CA SER A 329 -0.12 13.82 -4.76
C SER A 329 -1.03 13.13 -3.73
N GLN A 330 -1.00 11.79 -3.63
CA GLN A 330 -1.71 11.06 -2.59
C GLN A 330 -1.09 11.29 -1.19
N ASN A 331 0.21 11.58 -1.09
CA ASN A 331 0.84 11.85 0.21
C ASN A 331 0.29 13.12 0.86
N LEU A 332 -0.09 14.12 0.04
CA LEU A 332 -0.80 15.31 0.53
C LEU A 332 -2.19 14.98 1.08
N CYS A 333 -2.87 13.98 0.52
CA CYS A 333 -4.16 13.51 1.04
C CYS A 333 -3.99 12.94 2.46
N VAL A 334 -2.91 12.19 2.70
CA VAL A 334 -2.60 11.64 4.04
C VAL A 334 -2.34 12.76 5.04
N GLN A 335 -1.56 13.76 4.66
CA GLN A 335 -1.26 14.92 5.51
C GLN A 335 -2.52 15.71 5.87
N ARG A 336 -3.38 15.99 4.88
CA ARG A 336 -4.66 16.69 5.10
C ARG A 336 -5.59 15.86 5.99
N ALA A 337 -5.70 14.55 5.76
CA ALA A 337 -6.51 13.66 6.59
C ALA A 337 -6.02 13.61 8.05
N ALA A 338 -4.71 13.58 8.26
CA ALA A 338 -4.14 13.61 9.60
C ALA A 338 -4.49 14.92 10.33
N ALA A 339 -4.34 16.07 9.65
CA ALA A 339 -4.70 17.37 10.20
C ALA A 339 -6.21 17.46 10.51
N ALA A 340 -7.07 16.98 9.62
CA ALA A 340 -8.53 17.04 9.77
C ALA A 340 -9.06 16.14 10.90
N SER A 341 -8.46 14.97 11.09
CA SER A 341 -8.89 13.99 12.11
C SER A 341 -8.18 14.14 13.47
N GLY A 342 -7.07 14.88 13.52
CA GLY A 342 -6.20 14.98 14.69
C GLY A 342 -5.26 13.78 14.87
N ALA A 343 -5.12 12.94 13.85
CA ALA A 343 -4.13 11.86 13.83
C ALA A 343 -2.70 12.42 13.72
N LEU A 344 -1.71 11.65 14.17
CA LEU A 344 -0.31 11.96 13.90
C LEU A 344 0.01 11.65 12.44
N PHE A 345 0.92 12.43 11.85
CA PHE A 345 1.40 12.23 10.50
C PHE A 345 2.86 11.76 10.52
N LEU A 346 3.17 10.73 9.72
CA LEU A 346 4.53 10.28 9.47
C LEU A 346 4.85 10.35 7.97
N ASP A 347 5.84 11.16 7.61
CA ASP A 347 6.32 11.30 6.23
C ASP A 347 7.39 10.24 5.94
N VAL A 348 6.95 9.04 5.58
CA VAL A 348 7.85 7.91 5.26
C VAL A 348 8.75 8.21 4.05
N PRO A 349 8.25 8.78 2.92
CA PRO A 349 9.11 9.22 1.83
C PRO A 349 10.24 10.14 2.30
N ALA A 350 9.95 11.19 3.07
CA ALA A 350 10.98 12.10 3.56
C ALA A 350 12.00 11.42 4.49
N GLY A 351 11.55 10.47 5.31
CA GLY A 351 12.43 9.63 6.14
C GLY A 351 13.43 8.83 5.31
N LEU A 352 12.94 8.15 4.27
CA LEU A 352 13.78 7.37 3.36
C LEU A 352 14.71 8.26 2.51
N HIS A 353 14.25 9.40 2.01
CA HIS A 353 15.09 10.33 1.25
C HIS A 353 16.28 10.87 2.06
N ARG A 354 16.11 11.03 3.38
CA ARG A 354 17.19 11.43 4.28
C ARG A 354 18.32 10.41 4.33
N VAL A 355 18.01 9.13 4.15
CA VAL A 355 18.96 8.01 4.28
C VAL A 355 19.54 7.62 2.92
N TYR A 356 18.70 7.46 1.90
CA TYR A 356 19.08 6.92 0.60
C TYR A 356 19.34 8.00 -0.46
N GLY A 357 18.98 9.25 -0.16
CA GLY A 357 19.17 10.39 -1.05
C GLY A 357 17.89 10.81 -1.79
N PRO A 358 18.02 11.75 -2.73
CA PRO A 358 16.88 12.47 -3.30
C PRO A 358 15.97 11.61 -4.19
N VAL A 359 16.42 10.44 -4.65
CA VAL A 359 15.61 9.52 -5.45
C VAL A 359 15.61 8.14 -4.81
N LEU A 360 14.44 7.55 -4.63
CA LEU A 360 14.29 6.21 -4.05
C LEU A 360 14.10 5.17 -5.14
N GLY A 361 15.12 4.33 -5.36
CA GLY A 361 15.15 3.33 -6.42
C GLY A 361 15.17 1.89 -5.95
N MET A 362 15.73 1.01 -6.79
CA MET A 362 15.82 -0.43 -6.52
C MET A 362 16.70 -0.77 -5.32
N GLU A 363 17.57 0.14 -4.88
CA GLU A 363 18.34 0.00 -3.65
C GLU A 363 17.48 0.08 -2.38
N VAL A 364 16.28 0.66 -2.49
CA VAL A 364 15.30 0.80 -1.40
C VAL A 364 14.16 -0.20 -1.56
N PHE A 365 13.82 -0.59 -2.80
CA PHE A 365 12.67 -1.44 -3.11
C PHE A 365 13.02 -2.68 -3.93
N LEU A 366 12.42 -3.82 -3.55
CA LEU A 366 12.43 -5.08 -4.30
C LEU A 366 11.61 -5.02 -5.61
N SER A 367 10.67 -4.07 -5.69
CA SER A 367 9.74 -3.94 -6.81
C SER A 367 9.22 -2.50 -6.90
N HIS A 368 8.07 -2.27 -7.52
CA HIS A 368 7.46 -0.94 -7.62
C HIS A 368 7.04 -0.35 -6.26
N VAL A 369 6.80 -1.17 -5.22
CA VAL A 369 6.28 -0.71 -3.91
C VAL A 369 6.80 -1.47 -2.68
N HIS A 370 7.39 -2.65 -2.84
CA HIS A 370 7.83 -3.47 -1.69
C HIS A 370 9.24 -3.08 -1.26
N LEU A 371 9.39 -2.61 -0.02
CA LEU A 371 10.66 -2.20 0.56
C LEU A 371 11.56 -3.40 0.86
N HIS A 372 12.87 -3.22 0.69
CA HIS A 372 13.85 -4.14 1.25
C HIS A 372 13.83 -4.13 2.79
N PRO A 373 14.29 -5.21 3.46
CA PRO A 373 14.43 -5.28 4.91
C PRO A 373 15.12 -4.06 5.54
N HIS A 374 16.27 -3.62 5.02
CA HIS A 374 16.98 -2.46 5.56
C HIS A 374 16.16 -1.18 5.48
N ALA A 375 15.38 -0.99 4.41
CA ALA A 375 14.50 0.16 4.29
C ALA A 375 13.27 0.06 5.23
N ASN A 376 12.70 -1.14 5.44
CA ASN A 376 11.67 -1.36 6.46
C ASN A 376 12.15 -0.97 7.86
N ARG A 377 13.42 -1.27 8.20
CA ARG A 377 14.05 -0.85 9.46
C ARG A 377 14.07 0.67 9.63
N VAL A 378 14.41 1.42 8.58
CA VAL A 378 14.41 2.89 8.61
C VAL A 378 13.01 3.41 8.94
N VAL A 379 11.97 2.87 8.29
CA VAL A 379 10.58 3.27 8.57
C VAL A 379 10.19 2.94 10.02
N ALA A 380 10.56 1.77 10.51
CA ALA A 380 10.31 1.38 11.90
C ALA A 380 11.04 2.28 12.91
N GLN A 381 12.26 2.72 12.60
CA GLN A 381 13.03 3.66 13.42
C GLN A 381 12.39 5.05 13.44
N ASP A 382 11.95 5.57 12.29
CA ASP A 382 11.22 6.84 12.20
C ASP A 382 9.92 6.78 13.01
N LEU A 383 9.17 5.68 12.89
CA LEU A 383 7.96 5.44 13.67
C LEU A 383 8.27 5.38 15.17
N ALA A 384 9.25 4.59 15.61
CA ALA A 384 9.64 4.51 17.01
C ALA A 384 10.06 5.89 17.57
N ARG A 385 10.83 6.68 16.81
CA ARG A 385 11.20 8.06 17.17
C ARG A 385 9.97 8.95 17.32
N LEU A 386 9.02 8.87 16.39
CA LEU A 386 7.77 9.62 16.48
C LEU A 386 6.99 9.25 17.76
N LEU A 387 6.79 7.97 18.02
CA LEU A 387 6.01 7.49 19.17
C LEU A 387 6.64 7.92 20.50
N LYS A 388 7.96 7.84 20.64
CA LYS A 388 8.69 8.31 21.83
C LYS A 388 8.61 9.82 22.00
N SER A 389 8.79 10.59 20.92
CA SER A 389 8.71 12.07 20.98
C SER A 389 7.35 12.56 21.45
N ARG A 390 6.30 11.77 21.19
CA ARG A 390 4.91 12.04 21.59
C ARG A 390 4.52 11.36 22.90
N ARG A 391 5.45 10.65 23.56
CA ARG A 391 5.22 9.91 24.81
C ARG A 391 4.03 8.95 24.72
N LEU A 392 3.94 8.24 23.60
CA LEU A 392 2.86 7.27 23.32
C LEU A 392 3.21 5.83 23.69
N LEU A 393 4.44 5.56 24.12
CA LEU A 393 4.90 4.24 24.52
C LEU A 393 4.96 4.15 26.05
N PRO A 394 4.77 2.95 26.63
CA PRO A 394 4.99 2.73 28.05
C PRO A 394 6.47 2.89 28.43
N GLU A 395 6.72 3.04 29.72
CA GLU A 395 8.09 3.03 30.26
C GLU A 395 8.74 1.64 30.06
N PRO A 396 10.06 1.59 29.86
CA PRO A 396 10.81 0.33 29.84
C PRO A 396 10.63 -0.47 31.14
N THR A 397 10.33 -1.75 31.04
CA THR A 397 10.15 -2.66 32.18
C THR A 397 11.35 -3.59 32.41
N GLY A 398 12.38 -3.51 31.57
CA GLY A 398 13.61 -4.30 31.69
C GLY A 398 14.83 -3.54 31.14
N PRO A 399 16.05 -4.02 31.41
CA PRO A 399 17.25 -3.39 30.88
C PRO A 399 17.28 -3.47 29.36
N ALA A 400 17.83 -2.44 28.72
CA ALA A 400 18.09 -2.46 27.29
C ALA A 400 18.95 -3.68 26.95
N ARG A 401 18.46 -4.51 26.04
CA ARG A 401 19.21 -5.65 25.50
C ARG A 401 20.04 -5.12 24.35
N ALA A 402 21.36 -5.34 24.39
CA ALA A 402 22.25 -5.02 23.28
C ALA A 402 21.69 -5.63 21.97
N GLU A 403 21.91 -4.96 20.83
CA GLU A 403 21.68 -5.63 19.54
C GLU A 403 22.42 -6.98 19.60
N PRO A 404 21.79 -8.10 19.22
CA PRO A 404 22.59 -9.26 18.87
C PRO A 404 23.50 -8.80 17.73
N ASP A 405 24.78 -8.63 18.04
CA ASP A 405 25.84 -8.47 17.04
C ASP A 405 26.00 -9.83 16.37
N ASP A 406 25.00 -10.19 15.55
CA ASP A 406 24.92 -11.50 14.92
C ASP A 406 25.13 -11.33 13.41
N PRO A 407 26.35 -11.57 12.90
CA PRO A 407 26.66 -11.49 11.48
C PRO A 407 25.95 -12.56 10.65
N LEU A 408 25.18 -13.46 11.29
CA LEU A 408 24.36 -14.51 10.70
C LEU A 408 22.87 -14.14 10.67
N ASP A 409 22.53 -12.89 11.03
CA ASP A 409 21.21 -12.33 10.77
C ASP A 409 21.03 -12.11 9.27
N LEU A 410 19.87 -12.48 8.73
CA LEU A 410 19.54 -12.33 7.31
C LEU A 410 19.61 -10.86 6.84
N GLU A 411 19.53 -9.88 7.76
CA GLU A 411 19.72 -8.45 7.49
C GLU A 411 21.19 -8.06 7.29
N ALA A 412 22.14 -8.74 7.95
CA ALA A 412 23.57 -8.52 7.73
C ALA A 412 23.99 -9.04 6.34
N PHE A 413 23.33 -10.12 5.91
CA PHE A 413 23.60 -10.81 4.64
C PHE A 413 23.25 -10.01 3.38
N THR A 414 22.27 -9.10 3.45
CA THR A 414 21.82 -8.32 2.28
C THR A 414 22.86 -7.31 1.78
N ASN A 415 23.89 -6.99 2.56
CA ASN A 415 25.06 -6.23 2.10
C ASN A 415 26.22 -7.21 1.82
N SER A 416 26.26 -7.82 0.64
CA SER A 416 27.21 -8.90 0.30
C SER A 416 28.68 -8.54 0.57
N GLU A 417 29.09 -7.28 0.37
CA GLU A 417 30.46 -6.83 0.64
C GLU A 417 30.73 -6.54 2.13
N VAL A 418 29.75 -6.02 2.87
CA VAL A 418 29.90 -5.71 4.30
C VAL A 418 29.82 -6.99 5.14
N CYS A 419 28.99 -7.96 4.74
CA CYS A 419 28.89 -9.25 5.41
C CYS A 419 30.18 -10.08 5.24
N ALA A 420 30.77 -10.06 4.04
CA ALA A 420 32.06 -10.70 3.77
C ALA A 420 33.24 -10.05 4.52
N ALA A 421 33.13 -8.76 4.89
CA ALA A 421 34.11 -8.05 5.70
C ALA A 421 33.86 -8.25 7.21
N GLY A 422 32.60 -8.21 7.67
CA GLY A 422 32.20 -8.42 9.07
C GLY A 422 32.49 -9.84 9.56
N LEU A 423 32.28 -10.85 8.72
CA LEU A 423 32.65 -12.25 9.01
C LEU A 423 34.17 -12.47 9.10
N ARG A 424 35.00 -11.58 8.53
CA ARG A 424 36.48 -11.64 8.68
C ARG A 424 36.98 -11.00 9.98
N HIS A 425 36.14 -10.22 10.66
CA HIS A 425 36.53 -9.41 11.82
C HIS A 425 35.97 -9.92 13.16
N GLN A 426 35.13 -10.96 13.17
CA GLN A 426 34.70 -11.66 14.37
C GLN A 426 35.19 -13.11 14.37
N GLU A 427 35.59 -13.62 15.53
CA GLU A 427 35.97 -15.03 15.76
C GLU A 427 34.71 -15.93 15.68
N VAL A 428 34.16 -16.10 14.49
CA VAL A 428 33.18 -17.15 14.20
C VAL A 428 33.93 -18.31 13.55
N GLU A 429 33.66 -19.53 14.02
CA GLU A 429 34.19 -20.75 13.40
C GLU A 429 33.89 -20.74 11.88
N PRO A 430 34.92 -20.79 11.01
CA PRO A 430 34.75 -20.61 9.56
C PRO A 430 33.73 -21.56 8.92
N GLU A 431 33.62 -22.78 9.45
CA GLU A 431 32.67 -23.79 8.98
C GLU A 431 31.21 -23.42 9.31
N LEU A 432 30.96 -22.85 10.49
CA LEU A 432 29.63 -22.38 10.86
C LEU A 432 29.19 -21.23 9.96
N ALA A 433 30.08 -20.27 9.72
CA ALA A 433 29.80 -19.13 8.84
C ALA A 433 29.47 -19.59 7.40
N ASP A 434 30.23 -20.53 6.85
CA ASP A 434 30.01 -21.08 5.50
C ASP A 434 28.66 -21.81 5.38
N LEU A 435 28.29 -22.63 6.36
CA LEU A 435 27.01 -23.34 6.37
C LEU A 435 25.82 -22.39 6.42
N VAL A 436 25.90 -21.34 7.23
CA VAL A 436 24.81 -20.36 7.33
C VAL A 436 24.68 -19.55 6.04
N LEU A 437 25.80 -19.12 5.45
CA LEU A 437 25.83 -18.39 4.18
C LEU A 437 25.22 -19.22 3.03
N LYS A 438 25.56 -20.51 2.95
CA LYS A 438 24.93 -21.44 1.98
C LYS A 438 23.43 -21.60 2.22
N GLY A 439 23.01 -21.72 3.49
CA GLY A 439 21.60 -21.77 3.86
C GLY A 439 20.82 -20.52 3.45
N HIS A 440 21.38 -19.33 3.70
CA HIS A 440 20.77 -18.06 3.29
C HIS A 440 20.69 -17.92 1.78
N SER A 441 21.75 -18.29 1.06
CA SER A 441 21.82 -18.20 -0.40
C SER A 441 20.78 -19.11 -1.06
N ALA A 442 20.67 -20.36 -0.58
CA ALA A 442 19.64 -21.30 -1.03
C ALA A 442 18.23 -20.80 -0.70
N PHE A 443 18.02 -20.21 0.48
CA PHE A 443 16.72 -19.69 0.88
C PHE A 443 16.26 -18.53 0.00
N LEU A 444 17.17 -17.60 -0.37
CA LEU A 444 16.88 -16.50 -1.29
C LEU A 444 16.68 -16.98 -2.74
N GLY A 445 17.31 -18.09 -3.12
CA GLY A 445 17.10 -18.76 -4.41
C GLY A 445 15.82 -19.60 -4.48
N GLU A 446 14.98 -19.58 -3.43
CA GLU A 446 13.79 -20.44 -3.30
C GLU A 446 14.09 -21.96 -3.28
N GLU A 447 15.36 -22.34 -3.08
CA GLU A 447 15.83 -23.71 -2.92
C GLU A 447 15.67 -24.16 -1.45
N PHE A 448 14.41 -24.21 -0.98
CA PHE A 448 14.11 -24.35 0.45
C PHE A 448 14.61 -25.65 1.08
N ASP A 449 14.59 -26.76 0.35
CA ASP A 449 15.14 -28.03 0.84
C ASP A 449 16.65 -27.95 1.11
N LEU A 450 17.38 -27.27 0.21
CA LEU A 450 18.81 -27.04 0.36
C LEU A 450 19.10 -26.08 1.52
N ALA A 451 18.27 -25.04 1.68
CA ALA A 451 18.35 -24.14 2.82
C ALA A 451 18.14 -24.88 4.15
N ILE A 452 17.13 -25.77 4.23
CA ILE A 452 16.86 -26.63 5.40
C ILE A 452 18.08 -27.46 5.75
N GLU A 453 18.71 -28.10 4.77
CA GLU A 453 19.90 -28.94 4.98
C GLU A 453 21.02 -28.12 5.62
N HIS A 454 21.34 -26.97 5.03
CA HIS A 454 22.41 -26.11 5.51
C HIS A 454 22.15 -25.55 6.91
N TYR A 455 20.93 -25.13 7.23
CA TYR A 455 20.61 -24.66 8.58
C TYR A 455 20.64 -25.79 9.62
N ARG A 456 20.22 -27.02 9.27
CA ARG A 456 20.35 -28.17 10.18
C ARG A 456 21.81 -28.48 10.48
N ARG A 457 22.69 -28.40 9.48
CA ARG A 457 24.13 -28.59 9.66
C ARG A 457 24.75 -27.49 10.52
N ALA A 458 24.37 -26.23 10.29
CA ALA A 458 24.79 -25.11 11.13
C ALA A 458 24.33 -25.28 12.59
N LEU A 459 23.11 -25.77 12.81
CA LEU A 459 22.58 -26.09 14.14
C LEU A 459 23.32 -27.24 14.83
N GLY A 460 23.88 -28.17 14.06
CA GLY A 460 24.76 -29.21 14.60
C GLY A 460 26.04 -28.64 15.23
N LEU A 461 26.52 -27.49 14.74
CA LEU A 461 27.73 -26.83 15.24
C LEU A 461 27.43 -25.83 16.36
N ALA A 462 26.28 -25.13 16.31
CA ALA A 462 25.91 -24.11 17.29
C ALA A 462 24.42 -24.21 17.69
N PRO A 463 24.02 -25.29 18.39
CA PRO A 463 22.62 -25.55 18.74
C PRO A 463 22.04 -24.52 19.71
N GLU A 464 22.86 -23.78 20.44
CA GLU A 464 22.46 -22.71 21.36
C GLU A 464 22.05 -21.41 20.63
N ARG A 465 22.39 -21.28 19.32
CA ARG A 465 22.05 -20.07 18.55
C ARG A 465 20.59 -20.11 18.07
N ALA A 466 19.74 -19.39 18.81
CA ALA A 466 18.31 -19.25 18.51
C ALA A 466 17.99 -18.79 17.06
N VAL A 467 18.89 -18.02 16.44
CA VAL A 467 18.75 -17.53 15.05
C VAL A 467 18.82 -18.66 14.03
N LEU A 468 19.61 -19.71 14.27
CA LEU A 468 19.69 -20.86 13.36
C LEU A 468 18.43 -21.72 13.41
N TRP A 469 17.86 -21.89 14.61
CA TRP A 469 16.55 -22.52 14.80
C TRP A 469 15.45 -21.73 14.11
N ARG A 470 15.50 -20.40 14.22
CA ARG A 470 14.60 -19.49 13.51
C ARG A 470 14.71 -19.67 11.99
N ASN A 471 15.93 -19.58 11.43
CA ASN A 471 16.17 -19.70 9.99
C ASN A 471 15.76 -21.08 9.44
N LEU A 472 16.04 -22.17 10.17
CA LEU A 472 15.56 -23.51 9.84
C LEU A 472 14.02 -23.56 9.84
N GLY A 473 13.38 -22.99 10.87
CA GLY A 473 11.92 -22.88 10.93
C GLY A 473 11.32 -22.17 9.72
N HIS A 474 11.97 -21.10 9.23
CA HIS A 474 11.55 -20.40 8.03
C HIS A 474 11.68 -21.26 6.77
N ALA A 475 12.81 -21.94 6.58
CA ALA A 475 13.00 -22.81 5.42
C ALA A 475 11.99 -23.98 5.42
N LEU A 476 11.73 -24.58 6.59
CA LEU A 476 10.72 -25.62 6.77
C LEU A 476 9.28 -25.15 6.50
N ALA A 477 8.99 -23.87 6.72
CA ALA A 477 7.67 -23.32 6.47
C ALA A 477 7.43 -23.04 4.98
N GLN A 478 8.48 -22.74 4.21
CA GLN A 478 8.40 -22.47 2.76
C GLN A 478 8.50 -23.73 1.89
N ALA A 479 9.14 -24.80 2.39
CA ALA A 479 9.21 -26.09 1.70
C ALA A 479 7.89 -26.90 1.71
N ARG A 480 6.78 -26.31 2.17
CA ARG A 480 5.44 -26.92 2.24
C ARG A 480 4.51 -26.25 1.23
#